data_AF-A0A353S7W1-F1
#
_entry.id   AF-A0A353S7W1-F1
#
_cell.length_a   1.000
_cell.length_b   1.000
_cell.length_c   1.000
_cell.angle_alpha   90.00
_cell.angle_beta   90.00
_cell.angle_gamma   90.00
#
_symmetry.space_group_name_H-M   'P 1'
#
loop_
_entity.id
_entity.type
_entity.pdbx_description
1 polymer ?
#
loop_
_entity_poly.entity_id
_entity_poly.type
_entity_poly.pdbx_seq_one_letter_code
_entity_poly.pdbx_strand_id
1 'polypeptide(L)' 'MVALIVGILLVAFCVVACLPCGLAWGSEIITCLKGCSPVLAAFLGIISIFIGFADIKDKKEARKEELAAQQAEAAEKKGE' A
#
# COMPACT_ATOMS: atom_id res chain seq x y z
N MET A 1 -22.61 5.14 -16.77
CA MET A 1 -23.63 5.45 -15.75
C MET A 1 -24.11 4.22 -15.00
N VAL A 2 -24.41 3.11 -15.67
CA VAL A 2 -24.89 1.87 -15.04
C VAL A 2 -23.96 1.35 -13.93
N ALA A 3 -22.65 1.27 -14.16
CA ALA A 3 -21.69 0.80 -13.14
C ALA A 3 -21.68 1.67 -11.87
N LEU A 4 -21.83 2.99 -12.03
CA LEU A 4 -21.88 3.95 -10.92
C LEU A 4 -23.15 3.74 -10.08
N ILE A 5 -24.30 3.55 -10.75
CA ILE A 5 -25.58 3.28 -10.10
C ILE A 5 -25.53 1.94 -9.35
N VAL A 6 -25.02 0.89 -10.00
CA VAL A 6 -24.86 -0.44 -9.37
C VAL A 6 -23.94 -0.35 -8.15
N GLY A 7 -22.82 0.38 -8.25
CA GLY A 7 -21.92 0.60 -7.13
C GLY A 7 -22.60 1.28 -5.94
N ILE A 8 -23.37 2.36 -6.19
CA ILE A 8 -24.11 3.08 -5.15
C ILE A 8 -25.16 2.16 -4.49
N LEU A 9 -25.89 1.36 -5.27
CA LEU A 9 -26.89 0.42 -4.73
C LEU A 9 -26.25 -0.65 -3.84
N LEU A 10 -25.09 -1.20 -4.23
CA LEU A 10 -24.37 -2.19 -3.42
C LEU A 10 -23.84 -1.58 -2.11
N VAL A 11 -23.36 -0.34 -2.13
CA VAL A 11 -22.93 0.38 -0.92
C VAL A 11 -24.14 0.63 0.00
N ALA A 12 -25.25 1.11 -0.55
CA ALA A 12 -26.48 1.33 0.22
C ALA A 12 -27.00 0.02 0.85
N PHE A 13 -26.97 -1.09 0.11
CA PHE A 13 -27.30 -2.41 0.63
C PHE A 13 -26.39 -2.83 1.78
N CYS A 14 -25.07 -2.63 1.65
CA CYS A 14 -24.11 -2.92 2.72
C CYS A 14 -24.42 -2.15 4.02
N VAL A 15 -24.76 -0.86 3.89
CA VAL A 15 -25.16 -0.02 5.04
C VAL A 15 -26.45 -0.55 5.68
N VAL A 16 -27.46 -0.89 4.89
CA VAL A 16 -28.73 -1.46 5.38
C VAL A 16 -28.53 -2.84 6.02
N ALA A 17 -27.64 -3.68 5.48
CA ALA A 17 -27.32 -4.98 6.06
C ALA A 17 -26.62 -4.87 7.43
N CYS A 18 -25.86 -3.79 7.66
CA CYS A 18 -25.22 -3.51 8.94
C CYS A 18 -26.16 -2.95 10.02
N LEU A 19 -27.32 -2.39 9.64
CA LEU A 19 -28.25 -1.79 10.60
C LEU A 19 -29.01 -2.86 11.41
N PRO A 20 -29.24 -2.62 12.72
CA PRO A 20 -29.92 -3.58 13.60
C PRO A 20 -31.43 -3.70 13.31
N CYS A 21 -32.00 -2.80 12.50
CA CYS A 21 -33.41 -2.81 12.10
C CYS A 21 -33.65 -3.52 10.75
N GLY A 22 -32.61 -4.04 10.09
CA GLY A 22 -32.65 -4.75 8.81
C GLY A 22 -32.24 -6.21 8.94
N LEU A 23 -31.29 -6.65 8.10
CA LEU A 23 -30.72 -8.00 8.16
C LEU A 23 -29.87 -8.25 9.44
N ALA A 24 -29.45 -7.19 10.13
CA ALA A 24 -28.65 -7.24 11.35
C ALA A 24 -27.34 -8.05 11.22
N TRP A 25 -26.78 -8.11 10.01
CA TRP A 25 -25.54 -8.86 9.71
C TRP A 25 -24.27 -8.15 10.16
N GLY A 26 -24.37 -7.01 10.87
CA GLY A 26 -23.21 -6.26 11.33
C GLY A 26 -22.19 -7.12 12.08
N SER A 27 -22.66 -8.02 12.96
CA SER A 27 -21.77 -8.94 13.71
C SER A 27 -21.06 -9.94 12.80
N GLU A 28 -21.78 -10.52 11.85
CA GLU A 28 -21.23 -11.50 10.88
C GLU A 28 -20.22 -10.84 9.94
N ILE A 29 -20.52 -9.62 9.47
CA ILE A 29 -19.62 -8.83 8.63
C ILE A 29 -18.33 -8.50 9.39
N ILE A 30 -18.43 -8.05 10.64
CA ILE A 30 -17.27 -7.77 11.49
C ILE A 30 -16.44 -9.04 11.71
N THR A 31 -17.09 -10.19 11.93
CA THR A 31 -16.42 -11.47 12.12
C THR A 31 -15.67 -11.90 10.86
N CYS A 32 -16.30 -11.75 9.69
CA CYS A 32 -15.66 -11.99 8.39
C CYS A 32 -14.45 -11.06 8.18
N LEU A 33 -14.61 -9.76 8.47
CA LEU A 33 -13.54 -8.77 8.32
C LEU A 33 -12.36 -9.05 9.27
N LYS A 34 -12.64 -9.47 10.51
CA LYS A 34 -11.62 -9.91 11.48
C LYS A 34 -10.87 -11.15 11.01
N GLY A 35 -11.53 -12.09 10.32
CA GLY A 35 -10.88 -13.26 9.73
C GLY A 35 -10.06 -12.94 8.47
N CYS A 36 -10.54 -12.02 7.63
CA CYS A 36 -9.91 -11.67 6.35
C CYS A 36 -8.77 -10.65 6.50
N SER A 37 -8.90 -9.69 7.42
CA SER A 37 -7.89 -8.65 7.67
C SER A 37 -6.47 -9.15 7.95
N PRO A 38 -6.22 -10.19 8.78
CA PRO A 38 -4.86 -10.68 9.00
C PRO A 38 -4.26 -11.33 7.76
N VAL A 39 -5.08 -12.01 6.93
CA VAL A 39 -4.62 -12.63 5.67
C VAL A 39 -4.21 -11.55 4.66
N LEU A 40 -5.04 -10.52 4.49
CA LEU A 40 -4.71 -9.37 3.64
C LEU A 40 -3.48 -8.60 4.16
N ALA A 41 -3.40 -8.39 5.47
CA ALA A 41 -2.26 -7.72 6.10
C ALA A 41 -0.96 -8.51 5.90
N ALA A 42 -0.97 -9.83 6.04
CA ALA A 42 0.18 -10.67 5.77
C ALA A 42 0.58 -10.61 4.29
N PHE A 43 -0.39 -10.69 3.37
CA PHE A 43 -0.13 -10.63 1.94
C PHE A 43 0.48 -9.28 1.51
N LEU A 44 -0.15 -8.17 1.90
CA LEU A 44 0.35 -6.82 1.63
C LEU A 44 1.67 -6.54 2.35
N GLY A 45 1.84 -7.05 3.57
CA GLY A 45 3.06 -6.91 4.36
C GLY A 45 4.26 -7.59 3.70
N ILE A 46 4.09 -8.82 3.19
CA ILE A 46 5.13 -9.52 2.45
C ILE A 46 5.52 -8.71 1.20
N ILE A 47 4.55 -8.24 0.42
CA ILE A 47 4.81 -7.40 -0.75
C ILE A 47 5.58 -6.12 -0.36
N SER A 48 5.18 -5.46 0.72
CA SER A 48 5.82 -4.25 1.21
C SER A 48 7.27 -4.49 1.66
N ILE A 49 7.59 -5.65 2.23
CA ILE A 49 8.96 -6.00 2.60
C ILE A 49 9.84 -6.09 1.36
N PHE A 50 9.38 -6.75 0.28
CA PHE A 50 10.12 -6.84 -0.97
C PHE A 50 10.34 -5.48 -1.63
N ILE A 51 9.32 -4.63 -1.65
CA ILE A 51 9.43 -3.25 -2.16
C ILE A 51 10.44 -2.45 -1.32
N GLY A 52 10.38 -2.56 0.01
CA GLY A 52 11.30 -1.87 0.92
C GLY A 52 12.76 -2.29 0.71
N PHE A 53 13.03 -3.58 0.51
CA PHE A 53 14.39 -4.05 0.21
C PHE A 53 14.92 -3.52 -1.12
N ALA A 54 14.07 -3.48 -2.16
CA ALA A 54 14.45 -2.90 -3.46
C ALA A 54 14.74 -1.40 -3.32
N ASP A 55 13.82 -0.64 -2.72
CA ASP A 55 13.95 0.82 -2.52
C ASP A 55 15.20 1.19 -1.71
N ILE A 56 15.56 0.41 -0.67
CA ILE A 56 16.78 0.64 0.12
C ILE A 56 18.04 0.37 -0.73
N LYS A 57 18.02 -0.65 -1.58
CA LYS A 57 19.17 -1.00 -2.41
C LYS A 57 19.40 0.05 -3.50
N ASP A 58 18.35 0.43 -4.22
CA ASP A 58 18.38 1.51 -5.23
C ASP A 58 18.87 2.83 -4.62
N LYS A 59 18.37 3.22 -3.44
CA LYS A 59 18.82 4.44 -2.75
C LYS A 59 20.30 4.39 -2.37
N LYS A 60 20.81 3.23 -1.93
CA LYS A 60 22.22 3.08 -1.55
C LYS A 60 23.16 3.17 -2.76
N GLU A 61 22.78 2.57 -3.89
CA GLU A 61 23.57 2.65 -5.12
C GLU A 61 23.57 4.07 -5.68
N ALA A 62 22.42 4.72 -5.77
CA ALA A 62 22.31 6.11 -6.23
C ALA A 62 23.17 7.06 -5.37
N ARG A 63 23.15 6.92 -4.04
CA ARG A 63 24.00 7.72 -3.15
C ARG A 63 25.49 7.48 -3.37
N LYS A 64 25.89 6.24 -3.70
CA LYS A 64 27.29 5.90 -3.94
C LYS A 64 27.79 6.50 -5.25
N GLU A 65 26.98 6.44 -6.30
CA GLU A 65 27.29 7.07 -7.59
C GLU A 65 27.37 8.59 -7.50
N GLU A 66 26.43 9.22 -6.78
CA GLU A 66 26.45 10.67 -6.54
C GLU A 66 27.69 11.10 -5.75
N LEU A 67 28.12 10.32 -4.75
CA LEU A 67 29.33 10.61 -3.99
C LEU A 67 30.61 10.44 -4.85
N ALA A 68 30.62 9.43 -5.72
CA ALA A 68 31.75 9.15 -6.60
C ALA A 68 31.91 10.24 -7.67
N ALA A 69 30.79 10.71 -8.26
CA ALA A 69 30.79 11.82 -9.22
C ALA A 69 31.30 13.12 -8.58
N GLN A 70 30.82 13.46 -7.38
CA GLN A 70 31.28 14.65 -6.65
C GLN A 70 32.77 14.60 -6.31
N GLN A 71 33.31 13.42 -5.96
CA GLN A 71 34.73 13.26 -5.68
C GLN A 71 35.60 13.36 -6.94
N ALA A 72 35.12 12.84 -8.09
CA ALA A 72 35.81 12.96 -9.37
C ALA A 72 35.87 14.43 -9.82
N GLU A 73 34.75 15.17 -9.77
CA GLU A 73 34.72 16.59 -10.10
C GLU A 73 35.59 17.45 -9.15
N ALA A 74 35.62 17.11 -7.86
CA ALA A 74 36.46 17.81 -6.89
C ALA A 74 37.96 17.54 -7.07
N ALA A 75 38.33 16.36 -7.57
CA ALA A 75 39.72 16.02 -7.90
C ALA A 75 40.17 16.73 -9.19
N GLU A 76 39.30 16.83 -10.20
CA GLU A 76 39.59 17.53 -11.45
C GLU A 76 39.76 19.04 -11.22
N LYS A 77 38.88 19.67 -10.42
CA LYS A 77 39.01 21.11 -10.06
C LYS A 77 40.20 21.46 -9.16
N LYS A 78 40.87 20.48 -8.55
CA LYS A 78 42.10 20.71 -7.76
C LYS A 78 43.38 20.49 -8.56
N GLY A 79 43.28 19.89 -9.74
CA GLY A 79 44.41 19.62 -10.63
C GLY A 79 44.67 20.71 -11.69
N GLU A 80 43.75 21.66 -11.84
CA GLU A 80 43.85 22.86 -12.69
C GLU A 80 44.21 24.09 -11.85
#